data_AF-A0A0A8WMV9-F1
#
_entry.id   AF-A0A0A8WMV9-F1
#
_cell.length_a   1.000
_cell.length_b   1.000
_cell.length_c   1.000
_cell.angle_alpha   90.00
_cell.angle_beta   90.00
_cell.angle_gamma   90.00
#
_symmetry.space_group_name_H-M   'P 1'
#
loop_
_entity.id
_entity.type
_entity.pdbx_description
1 polymer ?
#
loop_
_entity_poly.entity_id
_entity_poly.type
_entity_poly.pdbx_seq_one_letter_code
_entity_poly.pdbx_strand_id
1 'polypeptide(L)'
;MNMHFSTRLALLLISILISGCMTSGRVAPEAPFERAADGRRIGFHEMLTDLRTSRVVFIGELHDNPSHHQLQLEIIKWLHRSGAKITVALEMFRAQNQGYLNMWINGDLGVLEFMNQYRNNWTLPWELYDSIFLYARNSGIPLLALNAPDNIMQKVYRQGFKALTQEEKRFLPPDVSCSVDKPYMNFIRRNFVWHSNDEATFIHFCEAQQLRNKFMAYTLSDYLDRNPDRVVVVVTGVGHAMRRGIPDELASIKPMQVKIVMPFLHELAAESLQKGDADYLTRM
;
A
#
# COMPACT_ATOMS: atom_id res chain seq x y z
N MET A 1 -37.75 19.30 -89.08
CA MET A 1 -36.61 19.40 -90.02
C MET A 1 -35.48 18.55 -89.45
N ASN A 2 -35.27 17.37 -90.07
CA ASN A 2 -34.09 16.47 -90.10
C ASN A 2 -33.37 16.12 -88.78
N MET A 3 -33.46 14.87 -88.28
CA MET A 3 -32.56 13.70 -88.54
C MET A 3 -31.13 13.95 -87.99
N HIS A 4 -30.47 13.13 -87.15
CA HIS A 4 -30.44 11.66 -87.02
C HIS A 4 -29.49 11.20 -85.87
N PHE A 5 -29.62 9.92 -85.44
CA PHE A 5 -28.64 9.01 -84.78
C PHE A 5 -28.22 9.29 -83.31
N SER A 6 -28.61 8.47 -82.31
CA SER A 6 -28.21 7.08 -81.96
C SER A 6 -26.84 7.00 -81.25
N THR A 7 -26.80 6.58 -79.98
CA THR A 7 -26.16 5.32 -79.53
C THR A 7 -26.12 5.17 -77.99
N ARG A 8 -26.61 4.00 -77.54
CA ARG A 8 -26.14 3.14 -76.44
C ARG A 8 -25.60 3.80 -75.16
N LEU A 9 -26.39 3.74 -74.08
CA LEU A 9 -25.91 3.93 -72.71
C LEU A 9 -25.68 2.55 -72.06
N ALA A 10 -24.41 2.19 -71.85
CA ALA A 10 -24.00 1.03 -71.09
C ALA A 10 -24.08 1.34 -69.59
N LEU A 11 -24.79 0.50 -68.82
CA LEU A 11 -24.80 0.52 -67.36
C LEU A 11 -23.51 -0.14 -66.84
N LEU A 12 -22.64 0.67 -66.24
CA LEU A 12 -21.45 0.21 -65.51
C LEU A 12 -21.78 0.19 -64.02
N LEU A 13 -21.85 -1.03 -63.46
CA LEU A 13 -21.87 -1.31 -62.03
C LEU A 13 -20.52 -0.91 -61.42
N ILE A 14 -20.50 0.14 -60.61
CA ILE A 14 -19.34 0.51 -59.78
C ILE A 14 -19.53 -0.09 -58.40
N SER A 15 -18.82 -1.18 -58.14
CA SER A 15 -18.60 -1.76 -56.82
C SER A 15 -17.63 -0.89 -56.03
N ILE A 16 -18.15 -0.15 -55.05
CA ILE A 16 -17.33 0.61 -54.10
C ILE A 16 -16.77 -0.37 -53.05
N LEU A 17 -15.51 -0.74 -53.22
CA LEU A 17 -14.69 -1.40 -52.20
C LEU A 17 -14.34 -0.37 -51.11
N ILE A 18 -15.13 -0.36 -50.03
CA ILE A 18 -14.73 0.35 -48.79
C ILE A 18 -13.68 -0.53 -48.10
N SER A 19 -12.41 -0.25 -48.37
CA SER A 19 -11.29 -0.78 -47.62
C SER A 19 -11.28 -0.12 -46.23
N GLY A 20 -11.99 -0.73 -45.29
CA GLY A 20 -11.95 -0.34 -43.89
C GLY A 20 -10.59 -0.70 -43.30
N CYS A 21 -9.68 0.27 -43.25
CA CYS A 21 -8.49 0.17 -42.43
C CYS A 21 -8.95 0.22 -40.96
N MET A 22 -9.25 -0.94 -40.37
CA MET A 22 -9.41 -1.08 -38.93
C MET A 22 -8.05 -0.89 -38.29
N THR A 23 -7.67 0.34 -38.01
CA THR A 23 -6.66 0.59 -36.99
C THR A 23 -7.30 0.22 -35.66
N SER A 24 -7.03 -1.00 -35.20
CA SER A 24 -7.18 -1.38 -33.79
C SER A 24 -6.17 -0.56 -32.99
N GLY A 25 -6.47 0.72 -32.82
CA GLY A 25 -5.83 1.55 -31.83
C GLY A 25 -6.19 0.95 -30.47
N ARG A 26 -5.37 0.01 -30.00
CA ARG A 26 -5.20 -0.17 -28.57
C ARG A 26 -4.74 1.20 -28.07
N VAL A 27 -5.66 2.00 -27.57
CA VAL A 27 -5.32 3.12 -26.69
C VAL A 27 -4.42 2.48 -25.65
N ALA A 28 -3.14 2.82 -25.67
CA ALA A 28 -2.22 2.37 -24.63
C ALA A 28 -2.92 2.70 -23.30
N PRO A 29 -3.05 1.74 -22.36
CA PRO A 29 -3.66 2.06 -21.08
C PRO A 29 -2.92 3.27 -20.55
N GLU A 30 -3.64 4.36 -20.31
CA GLU A 30 -3.03 5.60 -19.86
C GLU A 30 -2.14 5.25 -18.67
N ALA A 31 -0.89 5.73 -18.68
CA ALA A 31 0.04 5.54 -17.57
C ALA A 31 -0.68 5.85 -16.24
N PRO A 32 -1.05 4.83 -15.45
CA PRO A 32 -1.95 5.03 -14.31
C PRO A 32 -1.18 5.55 -13.09
N PHE A 33 0.15 5.56 -13.18
CA PHE A 33 1.05 6.05 -12.16
C PHE A 33 1.59 7.43 -12.52
N GLU A 34 1.76 8.25 -11.51
CA GLU A 34 2.40 9.55 -11.57
C GLU A 34 3.62 9.54 -10.65
N ARG A 35 4.78 9.94 -11.15
CA ARG A 35 5.98 10.13 -10.33
C ARG A 35 5.87 11.46 -9.57
N ALA A 36 5.87 11.40 -8.25
CA ALA A 36 5.60 12.57 -7.41
C ALA A 36 6.68 13.68 -7.51
N ALA A 37 7.91 13.33 -7.90
CA ALA A 37 9.01 14.28 -8.00
C ALA A 37 8.77 15.36 -9.06
N ASP A 38 8.18 14.98 -10.21
CA ASP A 38 8.04 15.82 -11.40
C ASP A 38 6.67 15.74 -12.08
N GLY A 39 5.71 14.99 -11.53
CA GLY A 39 4.37 14.83 -12.07
C GLY A 39 4.32 14.01 -13.36
N ARG A 40 5.42 13.35 -13.75
CA ARG A 40 5.45 12.56 -14.99
C ARG A 40 4.57 11.32 -14.85
N ARG A 41 3.62 11.14 -15.78
CA ARG A 41 2.87 9.89 -15.89
C ARG A 41 3.79 8.79 -16.42
N ILE A 42 3.86 7.66 -15.72
CA ILE A 42 4.71 6.51 -16.06
C ILE A 42 3.91 5.20 -16.11
N GLY A 43 4.40 4.26 -16.91
CA GLY A 43 3.81 2.93 -17.01
C GLY A 43 4.12 2.06 -15.79
N PHE A 44 3.31 1.03 -15.56
CA PHE A 44 3.49 0.10 -14.44
C PHE A 44 4.90 -0.54 -14.43
N HIS A 45 5.37 -0.98 -15.59
CA HIS A 45 6.69 -1.64 -15.71
C HIS A 45 7.86 -0.72 -15.38
N GLU A 46 7.76 0.57 -15.75
CA GLU A 46 8.77 1.57 -15.43
C GLU A 46 8.83 1.81 -13.92
N MET A 47 7.67 2.00 -13.27
CA MET A 47 7.58 2.13 -11.80
C MET A 47 8.21 0.91 -11.13
N LEU A 48 7.78 -0.30 -11.53
CA LEU A 48 8.24 -1.55 -10.95
C LEU A 48 9.77 -1.73 -11.05
N THR A 49 10.38 -1.31 -12.17
CA THR A 49 11.83 -1.37 -12.35
C THR A 49 12.57 -0.48 -11.35
N ASP A 50 12.05 0.72 -11.07
CA ASP A 50 12.60 1.59 -10.04
C ASP A 50 12.37 1.03 -8.62
N LEU A 51 11.21 0.40 -8.34
CA LEU A 51 10.96 -0.23 -7.03
C LEU A 51 12.00 -1.31 -6.66
N ARG A 52 12.68 -1.93 -7.64
CA ARG A 52 13.73 -2.94 -7.38
C ARG A 52 14.99 -2.37 -6.76
N THR A 53 15.20 -1.06 -6.82
CA THR A 53 16.43 -0.44 -6.31
C THR A 53 16.35 -0.16 -4.81
N SER A 54 15.19 -0.34 -4.17
CA SER A 54 15.02 -0.10 -2.74
C SER A 54 15.05 -1.38 -1.91
N ARG A 55 15.42 -1.22 -0.63
CA ARG A 55 15.35 -2.33 0.35
C ARG A 55 13.97 -2.50 0.94
N VAL A 56 13.17 -1.43 0.93
CA VAL A 56 11.80 -1.42 1.43
C VAL A 56 10.90 -0.74 0.40
N VAL A 57 9.75 -1.33 0.14
CA VAL A 57 8.70 -0.78 -0.72
C VAL A 57 7.44 -0.67 0.12
N PHE A 58 7.03 0.55 0.46
CA PHE A 58 5.76 0.82 1.11
C PHE A 58 4.66 0.95 0.06
N ILE A 59 3.54 0.27 0.28
CA ILE A 59 2.35 0.35 -0.56
C ILE A 59 1.19 0.75 0.34
N GLY A 60 0.78 2.01 0.23
CA GLY A 60 -0.33 2.57 0.98
C GLY A 60 -1.67 2.04 0.50
N GLU A 61 -2.66 1.99 1.39
CA GLU A 61 -4.04 1.66 1.06
C GLU A 61 -5.06 2.51 1.81
N LEU A 62 -6.20 2.73 1.17
CA LEU A 62 -7.49 2.75 1.88
C LEU A 62 -7.89 1.29 2.11
N HIS A 63 -8.04 0.90 3.38
CA HIS A 63 -8.10 -0.50 3.79
C HIS A 63 -9.28 -1.29 3.25
N ASP A 64 -10.37 -0.61 2.85
CA ASP A 64 -11.60 -1.20 2.34
C ASP A 64 -11.70 -1.17 0.81
N ASN A 65 -10.67 -0.67 0.12
CA ASN A 65 -10.67 -0.54 -1.34
C ASN A 65 -9.97 -1.75 -2.01
N PRO A 66 -10.72 -2.63 -2.69
CA PRO A 66 -10.17 -3.84 -3.30
C PRO A 66 -9.13 -3.57 -4.41
N SER A 67 -9.21 -2.43 -5.10
CA SER A 67 -8.23 -2.09 -6.15
C SER A 67 -6.83 -1.87 -5.58
N HIS A 68 -6.72 -1.38 -4.35
CA HIS A 68 -5.44 -1.18 -3.67
C HIS A 68 -4.78 -2.53 -3.34
N HIS A 69 -5.56 -3.49 -2.84
CA HIS A 69 -5.07 -4.84 -2.55
C HIS A 69 -4.67 -5.59 -3.83
N GLN A 70 -5.39 -5.36 -4.93
CA GLN A 70 -5.00 -5.89 -6.23
C GLN A 70 -3.65 -5.34 -6.68
N LEU A 71 -3.41 -4.03 -6.56
CA LEU A 71 -2.11 -3.44 -6.87
C LEU A 71 -0.98 -4.00 -6.00
N GLN A 72 -1.21 -4.11 -4.69
CA GLN A 72 -0.25 -4.71 -3.76
C GLN A 72 0.15 -6.10 -4.22
N LEU A 73 -0.84 -6.93 -4.55
CA LEU A 73 -0.61 -8.28 -5.05
C LEU A 73 0.20 -8.29 -6.36
N GLU A 74 -0.11 -7.39 -7.30
CA GLU A 74 0.63 -7.32 -8.56
C GLU A 74 2.08 -6.84 -8.38
N ILE A 75 2.34 -5.89 -7.48
CA ILE A 75 3.71 -5.48 -7.11
C ILE A 75 4.46 -6.64 -6.44
N ILE A 76 3.82 -7.34 -5.49
CA ILE A 76 4.40 -8.51 -4.80
C ILE A 76 4.76 -9.60 -5.81
N LYS A 77 3.82 -9.98 -6.69
CA LYS A 77 4.03 -10.98 -7.74
C LYS A 77 5.18 -10.58 -8.66
N TRP A 78 5.23 -9.32 -9.09
CA TRP A 78 6.23 -8.88 -10.03
C TRP A 78 7.64 -8.87 -9.42
N LEU A 79 7.80 -8.36 -8.18
CA LEU A 79 9.08 -8.38 -7.48
C LEU A 79 9.57 -9.82 -7.26
N HIS A 80 8.67 -10.70 -6.80
CA HIS A 80 8.98 -12.11 -6.61
C HIS A 80 9.40 -12.80 -7.92
N ARG A 81 8.61 -12.65 -9.01
CA ARG A 81 8.92 -13.24 -10.32
C ARG A 81 10.16 -12.65 -10.97
N SER A 82 10.58 -11.46 -10.57
CA SER A 82 11.84 -10.83 -11.00
C SER A 82 13.07 -11.40 -10.28
N GLY A 83 12.89 -12.40 -9.40
CA GLY A 83 13.96 -13.09 -8.68
C GLY A 83 14.37 -12.42 -7.36
N ALA A 84 13.65 -11.37 -6.91
CA ALA A 84 13.93 -10.76 -5.62
C ALA A 84 13.51 -11.69 -4.49
N LYS A 85 14.37 -11.85 -3.47
CA LYS A 85 13.99 -12.49 -2.21
C LYS A 85 13.14 -11.50 -1.42
N ILE A 86 11.83 -11.65 -1.49
CA ILE A 86 10.92 -10.73 -0.82
C ILE A 86 10.38 -11.28 0.50
N THR A 87 9.97 -10.36 1.38
CA THR A 87 9.11 -10.60 2.53
C THR A 87 7.97 -9.61 2.47
N VAL A 88 6.74 -10.05 2.77
CA VAL A 88 5.58 -9.15 2.86
C VAL A 88 5.33 -8.83 4.32
N ALA A 89 5.46 -7.56 4.67
CA ALA A 89 5.24 -7.06 6.01
C ALA A 89 3.85 -6.39 6.10
N LEU A 90 3.09 -6.73 7.14
CA LEU A 90 1.66 -6.52 7.20
C LEU A 90 1.30 -5.72 8.46
N GLU A 91 0.71 -4.54 8.29
CA GLU A 91 0.09 -3.80 9.40
C GLU A 91 -1.00 -4.62 10.08
N MET A 92 -1.71 -5.46 9.32
CA MET A 92 -2.89 -6.16 9.79
C MET A 92 -2.59 -7.13 10.91
N PHE A 93 -1.34 -7.61 11.04
CA PHE A 93 -0.93 -8.56 12.07
C PHE A 93 -0.09 -7.92 13.16
N ARG A 94 -0.44 -8.19 14.40
CA ARG A 94 0.30 -7.75 15.59
C ARG A 94 1.53 -8.65 15.80
N ALA A 95 2.66 -8.07 16.21
CA ALA A 95 3.94 -8.78 16.31
C ALA A 95 3.90 -10.04 17.19
N GLN A 96 3.12 -10.04 18.28
CA GLN A 96 2.95 -11.24 19.12
C GLN A 96 2.30 -12.43 18.39
N ASN A 97 1.67 -12.19 17.24
CA ASN A 97 1.02 -13.20 16.41
C ASN A 97 1.88 -13.67 15.22
N GLN A 98 3.17 -13.31 15.18
CA GLN A 98 4.11 -13.75 14.15
C GLN A 98 4.15 -15.29 13.99
N GLY A 99 3.97 -16.04 15.08
CA GLY A 99 3.94 -17.50 15.05
C GLY A 99 2.87 -18.06 14.09
N TYR A 100 1.69 -17.46 14.05
CA TYR A 100 0.61 -17.90 13.15
C TYR A 100 0.91 -17.62 11.68
N LEU A 101 1.61 -16.51 11.38
CA LEU A 101 2.09 -16.23 10.03
C LEU A 101 3.13 -17.27 9.58
N ASN A 102 4.03 -17.68 10.49
CA ASN A 102 5.04 -18.70 10.20
C ASN A 102 4.38 -20.07 9.94
N MET A 103 3.44 -20.49 10.80
CA MET A 103 2.68 -21.73 10.62
C MET A 103 1.89 -21.71 9.31
N TRP A 104 1.29 -20.58 8.95
CA TRP A 104 0.58 -20.41 7.67
C TRP A 104 1.49 -20.65 6.47
N ILE A 105 2.67 -20.03 6.46
CA ILE A 105 3.64 -20.18 5.36
C ILE A 105 4.21 -21.60 5.29
N ASN A 106 4.46 -22.24 6.43
CA ASN A 106 4.94 -23.63 6.48
C ASN A 106 3.87 -24.67 6.11
N GLY A 107 2.60 -24.25 6.05
CA GLY A 107 1.48 -25.13 5.76
C GLY A 107 0.92 -25.87 6.99
N ASP A 108 1.41 -25.56 8.19
CA ASP A 108 1.00 -26.14 9.47
C ASP A 108 -0.37 -25.64 9.95
N LEU A 109 -0.94 -24.64 9.27
CA LEU A 109 -2.24 -24.06 9.58
C LEU A 109 -3.19 -24.19 8.38
N GLY A 110 -4.38 -24.74 8.60
CA GLY A 110 -5.43 -24.81 7.58
C GLY A 110 -5.99 -23.43 7.23
N VAL A 111 -6.67 -23.32 6.08
CA VAL A 111 -7.26 -22.04 5.62
C VAL A 111 -8.26 -21.48 6.64
N LEU A 112 -9.18 -22.31 7.14
CA LEU A 112 -10.18 -21.87 8.11
C LEU A 112 -9.56 -21.41 9.44
N GLU A 113 -8.51 -22.10 9.90
CA GLU A 113 -7.79 -21.74 11.12
C GLU A 113 -7.03 -20.43 10.93
N PHE A 114 -6.39 -20.23 9.78
CA PHE A 114 -5.73 -18.96 9.45
C PHE A 114 -6.71 -17.80 9.34
N MET A 115 -7.87 -18.01 8.72
CA MET A 115 -8.94 -17.01 8.66
C MET A 115 -9.40 -16.59 10.06
N ASN A 116 -9.46 -17.51 11.03
CA ASN A 116 -9.75 -17.18 12.42
C ASN A 116 -8.65 -16.29 13.01
N GLN A 117 -7.37 -16.60 12.77
CA GLN A 117 -6.26 -15.77 13.24
C GLN A 117 -6.22 -14.41 12.56
N TYR A 118 -6.56 -14.32 11.29
CA TYR A 118 -6.75 -13.07 10.59
C TYR A 118 -7.85 -12.22 11.25
N ARG A 119 -9.03 -12.79 11.52
CA ARG A 119 -10.13 -12.07 12.20
C ARG A 119 -9.79 -11.62 13.63
N ASN A 120 -8.91 -12.36 14.31
CA ASN A 120 -8.38 -11.95 15.61
C ASN A 120 -7.44 -10.73 15.52
N ASN A 121 -6.90 -10.42 14.35
CA ASN A 121 -5.92 -9.36 14.14
C ASN A 121 -6.49 -8.16 13.36
N TRP A 122 -7.44 -8.40 12.47
CA TRP A 122 -7.97 -7.41 11.55
C TRP A 122 -9.49 -7.51 11.44
N THR A 123 -10.15 -6.36 11.35
CA THR A 123 -11.62 -6.26 11.40
C THR A 123 -12.27 -6.33 10.01
N LEU A 124 -11.51 -6.07 8.95
CA LEU A 124 -12.04 -6.08 7.59
C LEU A 124 -12.20 -7.51 7.03
N PRO A 125 -13.10 -7.72 6.06
CA PRO A 125 -13.33 -9.03 5.45
C PRO A 125 -12.03 -9.69 4.96
N TRP A 126 -11.96 -11.02 5.10
CA TRP A 126 -10.80 -11.82 4.67
C TRP A 126 -10.59 -11.72 3.17
N GLU A 127 -11.68 -11.68 2.42
CA GLU A 127 -11.75 -11.65 0.95
C GLU A 127 -11.07 -10.42 0.35
N LEU A 128 -10.83 -9.36 1.13
CA LEU A 128 -10.06 -8.20 0.68
C LEU A 128 -8.56 -8.48 0.59
N TYR A 129 -8.01 -9.35 1.45
CA TYR A 129 -6.58 -9.61 1.57
C TYR A 129 -6.17 -11.05 1.23
N ASP A 130 -7.14 -11.95 1.07
CA ASP A 130 -6.93 -13.39 0.93
C ASP A 130 -5.89 -13.75 -0.14
N SER A 131 -5.92 -13.03 -1.26
CA SER A 131 -5.11 -13.27 -2.43
C SER A 131 -3.63 -12.97 -2.16
N ILE A 132 -3.34 -12.00 -1.28
CA ILE A 132 -1.98 -11.72 -0.80
C ILE A 132 -1.49 -12.88 0.08
N PHE A 133 -2.30 -13.31 1.05
CA PHE A 133 -1.93 -14.38 1.97
C PHE A 133 -1.77 -15.73 1.28
N LEU A 134 -2.68 -16.07 0.37
CA LEU A 134 -2.64 -17.30 -0.43
C LEU A 134 -1.46 -17.31 -1.38
N TYR A 135 -1.19 -16.17 -2.05
CA TYR A 135 -0.01 -16.07 -2.93
C TYR A 135 1.29 -16.25 -2.15
N ALA A 136 1.39 -15.60 -0.97
CA ALA A 136 2.56 -15.72 -0.11
C ALA A 136 2.80 -17.17 0.33
N ARG A 137 1.75 -17.87 0.80
CA ARG A 137 1.83 -19.29 1.17
C ARG A 137 2.24 -20.17 0.00
N ASN A 138 1.55 -20.06 -1.12
CA ASN A 138 1.79 -20.91 -2.29
C ASN A 138 3.18 -20.69 -2.91
N SER A 139 3.78 -19.53 -2.65
CA SER A 139 5.11 -19.15 -3.15
C SER A 139 6.22 -19.28 -2.09
N GLY A 140 5.91 -19.68 -0.86
CA GLY A 140 6.87 -19.71 0.25
C GLY A 140 7.45 -18.34 0.61
N ILE A 141 6.73 -17.25 0.34
CA ILE A 141 7.15 -15.89 0.68
C ILE A 141 6.88 -15.64 2.17
N PRO A 142 7.90 -15.32 2.99
CA PRO A 142 7.69 -15.01 4.39
C PRO A 142 6.77 -13.81 4.60
N LEU A 143 5.99 -13.88 5.67
CA LEU A 143 5.14 -12.80 6.15
C LEU A 143 5.71 -12.25 7.46
N LEU A 144 5.67 -10.94 7.64
CA LEU A 144 6.11 -10.24 8.85
C LEU A 144 4.95 -9.46 9.48
N ALA A 145 4.66 -9.73 10.74
CA ALA A 145 3.68 -9.00 11.54
C ALA A 145 4.30 -7.69 12.05
N LEU A 146 3.71 -6.55 11.69
CA LEU A 146 4.27 -5.24 12.02
C LEU A 146 3.61 -4.56 13.22
N ASN A 147 2.34 -4.81 13.49
CA ASN A 147 1.59 -3.97 14.42
C ASN A 147 2.02 -4.17 15.88
N ALA A 148 1.83 -3.13 16.68
CA ALA A 148 2.07 -3.18 18.11
C ALA A 148 1.05 -4.09 18.85
N PRO A 149 1.39 -4.61 20.04
CA PRO A 149 0.47 -5.39 20.85
C PRO A 149 -0.82 -4.63 21.21
N ASP A 150 -1.95 -5.33 21.12
CA ASP A 150 -3.28 -4.72 21.26
C ASP A 150 -3.54 -4.18 22.67
N ASN A 151 -3.08 -4.88 23.70
CA ASN A 151 -3.18 -4.42 25.09
C ASN A 151 -2.47 -3.08 25.30
N ILE A 152 -1.28 -2.90 24.69
CA ILE A 152 -0.54 -1.64 24.74
C ILE A 152 -1.30 -0.56 23.96
N MET A 153 -1.71 -0.86 22.73
CA MET A 153 -2.41 0.10 21.87
C MET A 153 -3.71 0.59 22.51
N GLN A 154 -4.54 -0.31 23.05
CA GLN A 154 -5.78 0.04 23.74
C GLN A 154 -5.54 0.93 24.96
N LYS A 155 -4.47 0.66 25.72
CA LYS A 155 -4.10 1.49 26.87
C LYS A 155 -3.68 2.89 26.45
N VAL A 156 -2.86 3.03 25.41
CA VAL A 156 -2.45 4.33 24.87
C VAL A 156 -3.63 5.09 24.27
N TYR A 157 -4.51 4.43 23.51
CA TYR A 157 -5.72 5.06 22.96
C TYR A 157 -6.62 5.63 24.06
N ARG A 158 -6.74 4.95 25.21
CA ARG A 158 -7.63 5.36 26.30
C ARG A 158 -7.01 6.38 27.24
N GLN A 159 -5.71 6.25 27.53
CA GLN A 159 -5.05 6.92 28.67
C GLN A 159 -3.77 7.67 28.29
N GLY A 160 -3.38 7.65 27.01
CA GLY A 160 -2.14 8.24 26.52
C GLY A 160 -0.90 7.39 26.81
N PHE A 161 0.20 7.73 26.13
CA PHE A 161 1.46 6.98 26.22
C PHE A 161 2.08 7.01 27.62
N LYS A 162 1.86 8.10 28.36
CA LYS A 162 2.36 8.26 29.74
C LYS A 162 1.78 7.24 30.72
N ALA A 163 0.60 6.68 30.44
CA ALA A 163 -0.04 5.67 31.28
C ALA A 163 0.66 4.31 31.26
N LEU A 164 1.54 4.06 30.28
CA LEU A 164 2.32 2.82 30.24
C LEU A 164 3.33 2.75 31.40
N THR A 165 3.45 1.57 32.02
CA THR A 165 4.44 1.29 33.07
C THR A 165 5.84 1.26 32.47
N GLN A 166 6.87 1.32 33.33
CA GLN A 166 8.25 1.20 32.85
C GLN A 166 8.55 -0.20 32.28
N GLU A 167 7.89 -1.23 32.78
CA GLU A 167 7.99 -2.58 32.25
C GLU A 167 7.38 -2.68 30.85
N GLU A 168 6.20 -2.10 30.63
CA GLU A 168 5.57 -2.04 29.31
C GLU A 168 6.43 -1.25 28.31
N LYS A 169 7.01 -0.12 28.74
CA LYS A 169 7.86 0.72 27.89
C LYS A 169 9.19 0.07 27.52
N ARG A 170 9.70 -0.89 28.32
CA ARG A 170 11.00 -1.54 28.08
C ARG A 170 11.10 -2.21 26.71
N PHE A 171 9.97 -2.67 26.17
CA PHE A 171 9.90 -3.38 24.89
C PHE A 171 9.30 -2.50 23.77
N LEU A 172 9.15 -1.20 24.00
CA LEU A 172 8.59 -0.26 23.04
C LEU A 172 9.64 0.77 22.61
N PRO A 173 9.46 1.36 21.42
CA PRO A 173 10.25 2.52 21.02
C PRO A 173 10.14 3.66 22.03
N PRO A 174 11.24 4.40 22.27
CA PRO A 174 11.24 5.53 23.17
C PRO A 174 10.53 6.75 22.56
N ASP A 175 10.27 7.74 23.42
CA ASP A 175 9.88 9.11 23.04
C ASP A 175 8.65 9.19 22.11
N VAL A 176 7.63 8.40 22.40
CA VAL A 176 6.32 8.55 21.76
C VAL A 176 5.63 9.79 22.33
N SER A 177 5.26 10.71 21.45
CA SER A 177 4.43 11.87 21.75
C SER A 177 3.65 12.29 20.50
N CYS A 178 2.56 13.04 20.66
CA CYS A 178 1.87 13.68 19.54
C CYS A 178 2.62 14.94 19.10
N SER A 179 3.81 14.76 18.52
CA SER A 179 4.64 15.85 17.99
C SER A 179 4.95 15.59 16.53
N VAL A 180 4.07 16.07 15.66
CA VAL A 180 4.19 15.94 14.20
C VAL A 180 4.03 17.30 13.53
N ASP A 181 4.45 17.43 12.28
CA ASP A 181 4.24 18.67 11.53
C ASP A 181 2.75 18.95 11.28
N LYS A 182 2.43 20.20 10.96
CA LYS A 182 1.04 20.63 10.77
C LYS A 182 0.29 19.84 9.67
N PRO A 183 0.88 19.56 8.50
CA PRO A 183 0.25 18.72 7.48
C PRO A 183 -0.15 17.33 8.00
N TYR A 184 0.76 16.64 8.69
CA TYR A 184 0.46 15.31 9.23
C TYR A 184 -0.51 15.36 10.41
N MET A 185 -0.41 16.39 11.26
CA MET A 185 -1.39 16.63 12.31
C MET A 185 -2.80 16.76 11.73
N ASN A 186 -2.95 17.51 10.63
CA ASN A 186 -4.23 17.66 9.94
C ASN A 186 -4.71 16.33 9.34
N PHE A 187 -3.81 15.53 8.77
CA PHE A 187 -4.12 14.19 8.29
C PHE A 187 -4.68 13.31 9.41
N ILE A 188 -3.96 13.23 10.54
CA ILE A 188 -4.36 12.42 11.70
C ILE A 188 -5.71 12.91 12.23
N ARG A 189 -5.92 14.22 12.34
CA ARG A 189 -7.18 14.81 12.83
C ARG A 189 -8.36 14.52 11.91
N ARG A 190 -8.17 14.49 10.59
CA ARG A 190 -9.24 14.12 9.63
C ARG A 190 -9.64 12.65 9.72
N ASN A 191 -8.67 11.78 10.05
CA ASN A 191 -8.90 10.34 10.21
C ASN A 191 -9.28 9.96 11.66
N PHE A 192 -9.33 10.92 12.57
CA PHE A 192 -9.78 10.72 13.93
C PHE A 192 -11.31 10.60 13.96
N VAL A 193 -11.82 9.37 13.84
CA VAL A 193 -13.25 9.08 13.90
C VAL A 193 -13.67 8.86 15.36
N TRP A 194 -13.94 9.94 16.07
CA TRP A 194 -14.60 9.91 17.38
C TRP A 194 -15.67 10.99 17.47
N HIS A 195 -16.82 10.66 18.07
CA HIS A 195 -17.91 11.61 18.32
C HIS A 195 -17.60 12.60 19.46
N SER A 196 -16.32 12.82 19.77
CA SER A 196 -15.84 13.69 20.84
C SER A 196 -14.97 14.79 20.25
N ASN A 197 -15.29 16.04 20.59
CA ASN A 197 -14.44 17.20 20.30
C ASN A 197 -13.35 17.40 21.38
N ASP A 198 -13.11 16.40 22.23
CA ASP A 198 -12.10 16.46 23.29
C ASP A 198 -10.68 16.36 22.74
N GLU A 199 -9.90 17.41 22.98
CA GLU A 199 -8.51 17.50 22.53
C GLU A 199 -7.63 16.44 23.20
N ALA A 200 -7.89 16.07 24.46
CA ALA A 200 -7.09 15.04 25.14
C ALA A 200 -7.26 13.67 24.45
N THR A 201 -8.49 13.32 24.08
CA THR A 201 -8.78 12.09 23.31
C THR A 201 -8.07 12.11 21.95
N PHE A 202 -8.06 13.25 21.26
CA PHE A 202 -7.30 13.39 20.02
C PHE A 202 -5.79 13.19 20.23
N ILE A 203 -5.21 13.78 21.29
CA ILE A 203 -3.80 13.62 21.62
C ILE A 203 -3.47 12.15 21.90
N HIS A 204 -4.30 11.42 22.65
CA HIS A 204 -4.09 10.00 22.90
C HIS A 204 -4.14 9.17 21.61
N PHE A 205 -5.06 9.50 20.70
CA PHE A 205 -5.11 8.85 19.38
C PHE A 205 -3.86 9.14 18.56
N CYS A 206 -3.42 10.39 18.50
CA CYS A 206 -2.20 10.77 17.81
C CYS A 206 -0.96 10.08 18.41
N GLU A 207 -0.84 10.01 19.74
CA GLU A 207 0.21 9.24 20.42
C GLU A 207 0.17 7.76 20.04
N ALA A 208 -1.02 7.17 19.93
CA ALA A 208 -1.17 5.79 19.49
C ALA A 208 -0.73 5.61 18.01
N GLN A 209 -1.10 6.52 17.10
CA GLN A 209 -0.63 6.49 15.71
C GLN A 209 0.90 6.57 15.63
N GLN A 210 1.51 7.46 16.42
CA GLN A 210 2.97 7.59 16.52
C GLN A 210 3.63 6.35 17.11
N LEU A 211 3.06 5.76 18.17
CA LEU A 211 3.56 4.50 18.73
C LEU A 211 3.50 3.39 17.69
N ARG A 212 2.40 3.30 16.92
CA ARG A 212 2.26 2.30 15.86
C ARG A 212 3.35 2.48 14.81
N ASN A 213 3.53 3.69 14.27
CA ASN A 213 4.58 3.99 13.28
C ASN A 213 5.97 3.59 13.78
N LYS A 214 6.33 4.04 14.99
CA LYS A 214 7.61 3.72 15.61
C LYS A 214 7.80 2.22 15.82
N PHE A 215 6.77 1.54 16.33
CA PHE A 215 6.87 0.09 16.58
C PHE A 215 7.08 -0.67 15.27
N MET A 216 6.30 -0.36 14.22
CA MET A 216 6.47 -0.93 12.89
C MET A 216 7.87 -0.66 12.33
N ALA A 217 8.40 0.55 12.49
CA ALA A 217 9.75 0.92 12.06
C ALA A 217 10.85 0.13 12.79
N TYR A 218 10.73 -0.05 14.11
CA TYR A 218 11.67 -0.86 14.90
C TYR A 218 11.62 -2.34 14.49
N THR A 219 10.41 -2.90 14.31
CA THR A 219 10.23 -4.27 13.81
C THR A 219 10.85 -4.44 12.43
N LEU A 220 10.65 -3.48 11.52
CA LEU A 220 11.28 -3.50 10.18
C LEU A 220 12.80 -3.43 10.26
N SER A 221 13.36 -2.52 11.07
CA SER A 221 14.82 -2.37 11.22
C SER A 221 15.47 -3.66 11.71
N ASP A 222 14.94 -4.25 12.78
CA ASP A 222 15.43 -5.50 13.35
C ASP A 222 15.32 -6.67 12.35
N TYR A 223 14.20 -6.75 11.62
CA TYR A 223 14.03 -7.76 10.59
C TYR A 223 15.05 -7.61 9.44
N LEU A 224 15.27 -6.39 8.97
CA LEU A 224 16.18 -6.08 7.86
C LEU A 224 17.66 -6.33 8.20
N ASP A 225 18.05 -6.17 9.47
CA ASP A 225 19.39 -6.50 9.95
C ASP A 225 19.63 -8.01 9.98
N ARG A 226 18.61 -8.80 10.33
CA ARG A 226 18.66 -10.27 10.30
C ARG A 226 18.51 -10.85 8.88
N ASN A 227 17.98 -10.07 7.94
CA ASN A 227 17.70 -10.48 6.57
C ASN A 227 18.31 -9.48 5.55
N PRO A 228 19.65 -9.39 5.46
CA PRO A 228 20.32 -8.35 4.68
C PRO A 228 20.10 -8.47 3.15
N ASP A 229 19.74 -9.66 2.66
CA ASP A 229 19.54 -9.97 1.24
C ASP A 229 18.08 -9.88 0.78
N ARG A 230 17.15 -9.51 1.69
CA ARG A 230 15.72 -9.42 1.39
C ARG A 230 15.28 -8.00 1.11
N VAL A 231 14.31 -7.90 0.20
CA VAL A 231 13.47 -6.71 -0.01
C VAL A 231 12.18 -6.89 0.78
N VAL A 232 11.78 -5.88 1.54
CA VAL A 232 10.53 -5.93 2.31
C VAL A 232 9.45 -5.10 1.62
N VAL A 233 8.33 -5.73 1.30
CA VAL A 233 7.13 -5.04 0.79
C VAL A 233 6.19 -4.82 1.97
N VAL A 234 5.96 -3.55 2.33
CA VAL A 234 5.12 -3.16 3.46
C VAL A 234 3.73 -2.79 2.97
N VAL A 235 2.72 -3.52 3.45
CA VAL A 235 1.30 -3.26 3.20
C VAL A 235 0.69 -2.64 4.44
N THR A 236 0.22 -1.40 4.30
CA THR A 236 -0.29 -0.59 5.42
C THR A 236 -1.17 0.54 4.92
N GLY A 237 -2.01 1.09 5.80
CA GLY A 237 -2.83 2.25 5.52
C GLY A 237 -2.01 3.46 5.07
N VAL A 238 -2.61 4.31 4.24
CA VAL A 238 -1.94 5.50 3.66
C VAL A 238 -1.26 6.39 4.71
N GLY A 239 -1.86 6.57 5.89
CA GLY A 239 -1.29 7.38 6.97
C GLY A 239 0.03 6.85 7.54
N HIS A 240 0.27 5.55 7.40
CA HIS A 240 1.47 4.87 7.87
C HIS A 240 2.51 4.71 6.76
N ALA A 241 2.07 4.52 5.50
CA ALA A 241 2.95 4.31 4.35
C ALA A 241 3.66 5.58 3.86
N MET A 242 3.05 6.75 4.03
CA MET A 242 3.60 8.02 3.56
C MET A 242 4.85 8.46 4.32
N ARG A 243 5.65 9.38 3.76
CA ARG A 243 6.62 10.14 4.59
C ARG A 243 5.89 10.78 5.77
N ARG A 244 6.60 10.96 6.88
CA ARG A 244 6.10 11.26 8.24
C ARG A 244 5.47 10.06 8.97
N GLY A 245 5.16 8.96 8.27
CA GLY A 245 4.76 7.70 8.87
C GLY A 245 5.95 6.78 9.18
N ILE A 246 5.77 5.48 8.96
CA ILE A 246 6.81 4.45 9.15
C ILE A 246 8.12 4.77 8.40
N PRO A 247 8.12 5.25 7.14
CA PRO A 247 9.37 5.50 6.41
C PRO A 247 10.35 6.43 7.12
N ASP A 248 9.85 7.49 7.75
CA ASP A 248 10.72 8.48 8.41
C ASP A 248 11.13 8.03 9.81
N GLU A 249 10.26 7.33 10.53
CA GLU A 249 10.64 6.64 11.77
C GLU A 249 11.73 5.60 11.49
N LEU A 250 11.62 4.83 10.41
CA LEU A 250 12.65 3.87 9.98
C LEU A 250 13.95 4.58 9.60
N ALA A 251 13.88 5.69 8.85
CA ALA A 251 15.05 6.47 8.49
C ALA A 251 15.76 7.09 9.71
N SER A 252 15.03 7.40 10.79
CA SER A 252 15.58 7.90 12.05
C SER A 252 16.40 6.84 12.80
N ILE A 253 16.06 5.55 12.64
CA ILE A 253 16.80 4.42 13.19
C ILE A 253 18.02 4.13 12.31
N LYS A 254 17.79 4.01 11.00
CA LYS A 254 18.81 3.67 10.01
C LYS A 254 18.43 4.20 8.62
N PRO A 255 19.20 5.14 8.06
CA PRO A 255 18.97 5.60 6.69
C PRO A 255 19.08 4.45 5.69
N MET A 256 18.04 4.29 4.86
CA MET A 256 18.02 3.29 3.80
C MET A 256 17.17 3.75 2.62
N GLN A 257 17.42 3.17 1.44
CA GLN A 257 16.59 3.44 0.28
C GLN A 257 15.24 2.74 0.43
N VAL A 258 14.19 3.56 0.45
CA VAL A 258 12.79 3.14 0.48
C VAL A 258 12.07 3.72 -0.73
N LYS A 259 11.01 3.05 -1.17
CA LYS A 259 10.08 3.57 -2.18
C LYS A 259 8.66 3.52 -1.64
N ILE A 260 7.88 4.54 -1.94
CA ILE A 260 6.51 4.70 -1.42
C ILE A 260 5.55 4.82 -2.60
N VAL A 261 4.64 3.85 -2.72
CA VAL A 261 3.55 3.84 -3.70
C VAL A 261 2.25 4.12 -2.97
N MET A 262 1.53 5.15 -3.37
CA MET A 262 0.29 5.58 -2.74
C MET A 262 -0.86 5.62 -3.74
N PRO A 263 -2.08 5.21 -3.35
CA PRO A 263 -3.25 5.52 -4.13
C PRO A 263 -3.49 7.03 -4.13
N PHE A 264 -4.09 7.53 -5.20
CA PHE A 264 -4.58 8.89 -5.26
C PHE A 264 -5.74 8.99 -4.29
N LEU A 265 -5.57 9.81 -3.25
CA LEU A 265 -6.62 10.05 -2.28
C LEU A 265 -7.66 11.03 -2.86
N HIS A 266 -8.92 10.90 -2.46
CA HIS A 266 -9.94 11.89 -2.83
C HIS A 266 -9.54 13.28 -2.31
N GLU A 267 -9.99 14.37 -2.96
CA GLU A 267 -9.48 15.75 -2.73
C GLU A 267 -9.26 16.13 -1.26
N LEU A 268 -10.22 15.84 -0.37
CA LEU A 268 -10.11 16.15 1.06
C LEU A 268 -8.98 15.39 1.80
N ALA A 269 -8.68 14.16 1.39
CA ALA A 269 -7.58 13.37 1.94
C ALA A 269 -6.26 13.67 1.18
N ALA A 270 -6.33 14.04 -0.10
CA ALA A 270 -5.18 14.47 -0.89
C ALA A 270 -4.61 15.82 -0.42
N GLU A 271 -5.44 16.73 0.11
CA GLU A 271 -4.97 18.00 0.69
C GLU A 271 -3.93 17.84 1.80
N SER A 272 -3.91 16.66 2.45
CA SER A 272 -2.93 16.34 3.49
C SER A 272 -1.64 15.72 2.93
N LEU A 273 -1.65 15.25 1.69
CA LEU A 273 -0.45 14.76 1.00
C LEU A 273 0.32 15.96 0.43
N GLN A 274 1.59 16.06 0.79
CA GLN A 274 2.52 17.04 0.25
C GLN A 274 3.46 16.42 -0.77
N LYS A 275 4.05 17.28 -1.60
CA LYS A 275 5.16 16.89 -2.47
C LYS A 275 6.27 16.27 -1.63
N GLY A 276 6.64 15.03 -1.97
CA GLY A 276 7.66 14.26 -1.25
C GLY A 276 7.11 13.16 -0.36
N ASP A 277 5.80 13.14 -0.07
CA ASP A 277 5.20 12.12 0.81
C ASP A 277 5.14 10.71 0.20
N ALA A 278 5.25 10.63 -1.12
CA ALA A 278 5.31 9.40 -1.89
C ALA A 278 6.31 9.55 -3.03
N ASP A 279 6.78 8.43 -3.58
CA ASP A 279 7.53 8.40 -4.84
C ASP A 279 6.58 8.27 -6.04
N TYR A 280 5.50 7.51 -5.86
CA TYR A 280 4.51 7.20 -6.89
C TYR A 280 3.09 7.35 -6.38
N LEU A 281 2.24 7.98 -7.19
CA LEU A 281 0.80 8.09 -6.98
C LEU A 281 0.07 7.28 -8.07
N THR A 282 -1.07 6.68 -7.74
CA THR A 282 -1.87 5.92 -8.73
C THR A 282 -3.35 6.24 -8.68
N ARG A 283 -3.98 6.47 -9.83
CA ARG A 283 -5.42 6.66 -9.96
C ARG A 283 -6.01 5.35 -10.48
N MET A 284 -6.43 4.47 -9.58
CA MET A 284 -7.06 3.18 -9.92
C MET A 284 -8.56 3.22 -9.66
#